data_AF-A0A1S8A4U3-F1
#
_entry.id   AF-A0A1S8A4U3-F1
#
_cell.length_a   1.000
_cell.length_b   1.000
_cell.length_c   1.000
_cell.angle_alpha   90.00
_cell.angle_beta   90.00
_cell.angle_gamma   90.00
#
_symmetry.space_group_name_H-M   'P 1'
#
loop_
_entity.id
_entity.type
_entity.pdbx_description
1 polymer ?
#
loop_
_entity_poly.entity_id
_entity_poly.type
_entity_poly.pdbx_seq_one_letter_code
_entity_poly.pdbx_strand_id
1 'polypeptide(L)'
;MEHTLQCNVLKCRKELGDRALVTTCYIFQQHMSKTLTEKYSSLNVHLDKVVNEANAEIANCHNKLKDAEIDRDELRKKYEELLRTCKEKNKKLLQTQELYDKLKRKAMLGQVQDAAEDAVESTLQAQPVNSNGVESQEPPYFQSRDALYGQSTSSLHDMQRSLGPYGNSQANIPTHIGSWPRTFGAQSEQDERE
;
A
#
# COMPACT_ATOMS: atom_id res chain seq x y z
N MET A 1 80.06 -23.76 -32.05
CA MET A 1 79.43 -24.94 -32.67
C MET A 1 78.18 -24.43 -33.38
N GLU A 2 78.20 -24.36 -34.71
CA GLU A 2 77.01 -24.04 -35.49
C GLU A 2 76.19 -25.32 -35.65
N HIS A 3 74.94 -25.31 -35.18
CA HIS A 3 74.04 -26.45 -35.34
C HIS A 3 73.24 -26.26 -36.65
N THR A 4 73.56 -27.05 -37.66
CA THR A 4 72.84 -27.03 -38.95
C THR A 4 71.45 -27.65 -38.78
N LEU A 5 70.40 -26.91 -39.15
CA LEU A 5 69.03 -27.41 -39.12
C LEU A 5 68.80 -28.37 -40.31
N GLN A 6 68.20 -29.53 -40.06
CA GLN A 6 67.91 -30.54 -41.08
C GLN A 6 66.41 -30.81 -41.18
N CYS A 7 65.96 -31.21 -42.37
CA CYS A 7 64.57 -31.62 -42.59
C CYS A 7 64.16 -32.76 -41.63
N ASN A 8 63.04 -32.58 -40.91
CA ASN A 8 62.53 -33.56 -39.94
C ASN A 8 61.88 -34.79 -40.61
N VAL A 9 61.72 -34.80 -41.95
CA VAL A 9 61.29 -35.99 -42.70
C VAL A 9 62.45 -36.98 -42.75
N LEU A 10 62.28 -38.15 -42.11
CA LEU A 10 63.32 -39.16 -41.91
C LEU A 10 64.03 -39.59 -43.21
N LYS A 11 63.32 -39.59 -44.34
CA LYS A 11 63.87 -39.96 -45.66
C LYS A 11 64.61 -38.82 -46.37
N CYS A 12 64.44 -37.57 -45.94
CA CYS A 12 64.97 -36.38 -46.63
C CYS A 12 66.24 -35.86 -45.96
N ARG A 13 66.20 -35.59 -44.64
CA ARG A 13 67.34 -35.12 -43.78
C ARG A 13 68.22 -33.98 -44.35
N LYS A 14 67.83 -33.35 -45.46
CA LYS A 14 68.61 -32.31 -46.14
C LYS A 14 68.79 -31.10 -45.23
N GLU A 15 69.99 -30.52 -45.26
CA GLU A 15 70.31 -29.29 -44.55
C GLU A 15 69.46 -28.12 -45.08
N LEU A 16 68.94 -27.33 -44.14
CA LEU A 16 68.11 -26.17 -44.40
C LEU A 16 68.97 -24.92 -44.17
N GLY A 17 69.34 -24.24 -45.24
CA GLY A 17 70.18 -23.03 -45.20
C GLY A 17 69.44 -21.80 -44.70
N ASP A 18 68.34 -21.42 -45.37
CA ASP A 18 67.75 -20.08 -45.18
C ASP A 18 66.39 -20.07 -44.44
N ARG A 19 65.64 -21.17 -44.49
CA ARG A 19 64.32 -21.28 -43.84
C ARG A 19 64.08 -22.69 -43.32
N ALA A 20 64.04 -22.83 -41.99
CA ALA A 20 63.54 -24.01 -41.32
C ALA A 20 62.18 -23.69 -40.68
N LEU A 21 61.14 -24.43 -41.08
CA LEU A 21 59.81 -24.30 -40.49
C LEU A 21 59.69 -25.32 -39.34
N VAL A 22 59.77 -24.84 -38.09
CA VAL A 22 59.53 -25.66 -36.89
C VAL A 22 58.02 -25.87 -36.75
N THR A 23 57.51 -26.89 -37.43
CA THR A 23 56.07 -27.16 -37.56
C THR A 23 55.38 -27.44 -36.23
N THR A 24 56.04 -28.13 -35.29
CA THR A 24 55.45 -28.45 -33.98
C THR A 24 55.23 -27.21 -33.11
N CYS A 25 56.20 -26.29 -33.08
CA CYS A 25 56.10 -25.01 -32.37
C CYS A 25 55.02 -24.10 -32.98
N TYR A 26 55.01 -23.99 -34.32
CA TYR A 26 53.99 -23.21 -35.03
C TYR A 26 52.58 -23.75 -34.82
N ILE A 27 52.36 -25.07 -34.91
CA ILE A 27 51.07 -25.71 -34.67
C ILE A 27 50.62 -25.49 -33.22
N PHE A 28 51.53 -25.61 -32.25
CA PHE A 28 51.24 -25.35 -30.85
C PHE A 28 50.83 -23.90 -30.60
N GLN A 29 51.58 -22.94 -31.14
CA GLN A 29 51.26 -21.52 -31.04
C GLN A 29 49.89 -21.21 -31.67
N GLN A 30 49.60 -21.79 -32.85
CA GLN A 30 48.30 -21.64 -33.51
C GLN A 30 47.15 -22.21 -32.68
N HIS A 31 47.32 -23.38 -32.08
CA HIS A 31 46.33 -23.99 -31.20
C HIS A 31 46.06 -23.12 -29.96
N MET A 32 47.12 -22.61 -29.32
CA MET A 32 46.98 -21.68 -28.18
C MET A 32 46.27 -20.40 -28.58
N SER A 33 46.61 -19.80 -29.74
CA SER A 33 45.93 -18.61 -30.26
C SER A 33 44.43 -18.88 -30.47
N LYS A 34 44.07 -19.98 -31.15
CA LYS A 34 42.68 -20.36 -31.38
C LYS A 34 41.92 -20.55 -30.07
N THR A 35 42.51 -21.27 -29.12
CA THR A 35 41.90 -21.53 -27.80
C THR A 35 41.64 -20.22 -27.05
N LEU A 36 42.59 -19.28 -27.10
CA LEU A 36 42.44 -17.99 -26.44
C LEU A 36 41.34 -17.15 -27.10
N THR A 37 41.30 -17.12 -28.43
CA THR A 37 40.25 -16.44 -29.20
C THR A 37 38.86 -17.03 -28.91
N GLU A 38 38.74 -18.35 -28.89
CA GLU A 38 37.48 -19.05 -28.55
C GLU A 38 37.00 -18.70 -27.14
N LYS A 39 37.90 -18.71 -26.15
CA LYS A 39 37.57 -18.31 -24.77
C LYS A 39 37.12 -16.85 -24.69
N TYR A 40 37.82 -15.95 -25.38
CA TYR A 40 37.47 -14.53 -25.40
C TYR A 40 36.11 -14.30 -26.08
N SER A 41 35.85 -14.98 -27.20
CA SER A 41 34.57 -14.93 -27.88
C SER A 41 33.43 -15.49 -27.03
N SER A 42 33.63 -16.64 -26.39
CA SER A 42 32.65 -17.23 -25.47
C SER A 42 32.37 -16.33 -24.27
N LEU A 43 33.39 -15.69 -23.71
CA LEU A 43 33.24 -14.77 -22.60
C LEU A 43 32.48 -13.50 -23.03
N ASN A 44 32.79 -12.95 -24.21
CA ASN A 44 32.10 -11.79 -24.74
C ASN A 44 30.60 -12.06 -24.93
N VAL A 45 30.25 -13.20 -25.53
CA VAL A 45 28.85 -13.62 -25.69
C VAL A 45 28.16 -13.77 -24.34
N HIS A 46 28.86 -14.32 -23.34
CA HIS A 46 28.29 -14.45 -22.00
C HIS A 46 28.06 -13.09 -21.33
N LEU A 47 28.99 -12.14 -21.48
CA LEU A 47 28.83 -10.77 -20.98
C LEU A 47 27.61 -10.09 -21.61
N ASP A 48 27.50 -10.14 -22.94
CA ASP A 48 26.37 -9.56 -23.67
C ASP A 48 25.05 -10.18 -23.22
N LYS A 49 25.03 -11.49 -22.99
CA LYS A 49 23.85 -12.21 -22.47
C LYS A 49 23.45 -11.69 -21.09
N VAL A 50 24.38 -11.63 -20.13
CA VAL A 50 24.10 -11.16 -18.76
C VAL A 50 23.64 -9.70 -18.76
N VAL A 51 24.26 -8.85 -19.58
CA VAL A 51 23.86 -7.44 -19.74
C VAL A 51 22.42 -7.35 -20.25
N ASN A 52 22.08 -8.12 -21.29
CA ASN A 52 20.73 -8.10 -21.87
C ASN A 52 19.68 -8.66 -20.90
N GLU A 53 20.00 -9.75 -20.18
CA GLU A 53 19.14 -10.32 -19.15
C GLU A 53 18.87 -9.32 -18.02
N ALA A 54 19.92 -8.67 -17.50
CA ALA A 54 19.80 -7.64 -16.47
C ALA A 54 18.97 -6.44 -16.96
N ASN A 55 19.20 -5.97 -18.19
CA ASN A 55 18.41 -4.88 -18.77
C ASN A 55 16.92 -5.24 -18.92
N ALA A 56 16.62 -6.47 -19.33
CA ALA A 56 15.25 -6.97 -19.41
C ALA A 56 14.59 -7.03 -18.03
N GLU A 57 15.33 -7.47 -17.00
CA GLU A 57 14.82 -7.51 -15.62
C GLU A 57 14.61 -6.12 -15.03
N ILE A 58 15.51 -5.16 -15.29
CA ILE A 58 15.34 -3.75 -14.91
C ILE A 58 14.06 -3.18 -15.54
N ALA A 59 13.86 -3.40 -16.84
CA ALA A 59 12.67 -2.93 -17.54
C ALA A 59 11.38 -3.54 -16.96
N ASN A 60 11.40 -4.84 -16.65
CA ASN A 60 10.28 -5.54 -16.02
C ASN A 60 9.98 -4.98 -14.61
N CYS A 61 11.00 -4.77 -13.80
CA CYS A 61 10.85 -4.18 -12.46
C CYS A 61 10.32 -2.74 -12.52
N HIS A 62 10.82 -1.92 -13.45
CA HIS A 62 10.30 -0.56 -13.68
C HIS A 62 8.82 -0.57 -14.07
N ASN A 63 8.39 -1.47 -14.96
CA ASN A 63 6.99 -1.56 -15.36
C ASN A 63 6.10 -1.96 -14.18
N LYS A 64 6.49 -2.99 -13.41
CA LYS A 64 5.75 -3.41 -12.21
C LYS A 64 5.64 -2.31 -11.16
N LEU A 65 6.72 -1.54 -10.96
CA LEU A 65 6.70 -0.41 -10.04
C LEU A 65 5.70 0.65 -10.50
N LYS A 66 5.73 1.00 -11.78
CA LYS A 66 4.84 1.98 -12.38
C LYS A 66 3.37 1.56 -12.28
N ASP A 67 3.07 0.30 -12.57
CA ASP A 67 1.70 -0.25 -12.46
C ASP A 67 1.20 -0.18 -11.01
N ALA A 68 2.03 -0.60 -10.04
CA ALA A 68 1.69 -0.52 -8.62
C ALA A 68 1.51 0.93 -8.12
N GLU A 69 2.26 1.89 -8.68
CA GLU A 69 2.08 3.32 -8.39
C GLU A 69 0.73 3.85 -8.88
N ILE A 70 0.33 3.44 -10.09
CA ILE A 70 -0.99 3.78 -10.66
C ILE A 70 -2.10 3.19 -9.78
N ASP A 71 -2.04 1.91 -9.44
CA ASP A 71 -3.04 1.24 -8.60
C ASP A 71 -3.17 1.89 -7.21
N ARG A 72 -2.04 2.23 -6.58
CA ARG A 72 -2.02 2.95 -5.30
C ARG A 72 -2.71 4.29 -5.41
N ASP A 73 -2.43 5.05 -6.47
CA ASP A 73 -2.99 6.37 -6.69
C ASP A 73 -4.49 6.32 -7.00
N GLU A 74 -4.94 5.32 -7.74
CA GLU A 74 -6.37 5.04 -7.95
C GLU A 74 -7.09 4.69 -6.66
N LEU A 75 -6.51 3.80 -5.84
CA LEU A 75 -7.08 3.41 -4.56
C LEU A 75 -7.17 4.61 -3.60
N ARG A 76 -6.14 5.45 -3.57
CA ARG A 76 -6.14 6.71 -2.80
C ARG A 76 -7.31 7.61 -3.22
N LYS A 77 -7.53 7.83 -4.52
CA LYS A 77 -8.65 8.65 -5.01
C LYS A 77 -10.01 8.07 -4.58
N LYS A 78 -10.18 6.75 -4.69
CA LYS A 78 -11.41 6.05 -4.23
C LYS A 78 -11.62 6.22 -2.73
N TYR A 79 -10.57 6.14 -1.93
CA TYR A 79 -10.64 6.35 -0.48
C TYR A 79 -11.07 7.78 -0.13
N GLU A 80 -10.49 8.78 -0.79
CA GLU A 80 -10.87 10.19 -0.61
C GLU A 80 -12.33 10.46 -0.99
N GLU A 81 -12.80 9.87 -2.10
CA GLU A 81 -14.19 9.97 -2.54
C GLU A 81 -15.16 9.29 -1.57
N LEU A 82 -14.82 8.10 -1.07
CA LEU A 82 -15.60 7.39 -0.08
C LEU A 82 -15.68 8.19 1.23
N LEU A 83 -14.56 8.74 1.69
CA LEU A 83 -14.51 9.60 2.87
C LEU A 83 -15.40 10.83 2.71
N ARG A 84 -15.34 11.49 1.54
CA ARG A 84 -16.19 12.64 1.21
C ARG A 84 -17.68 12.27 1.29
N THR A 85 -18.06 11.19 0.61
CA THR A 85 -19.45 10.70 0.59
C THR A 85 -19.94 10.30 1.98
N CYS A 86 -19.08 9.67 2.79
CA CYS A 86 -19.40 9.30 4.17
C CYS A 86 -19.68 10.53 5.04
N LYS A 87 -18.85 11.58 4.94
CA LYS A 87 -19.06 12.86 5.65
C LYS A 87 -20.37 13.51 5.24
N GLU A 88 -20.67 13.54 3.94
CA GLU A 88 -21.94 14.08 3.43
C GLU A 88 -23.16 13.30 3.93
N LYS A 89 -23.09 11.96 3.93
CA LYS A 89 -24.15 11.10 4.46
C LYS A 89 -24.36 11.31 5.95
N ASN A 90 -23.28 11.41 6.74
CA ASN A 90 -23.36 11.69 8.17
C ASN A 90 -24.04 13.06 8.44
N LYS A 91 -23.68 14.11 7.68
CA LYS A 91 -24.34 15.42 7.76
C LYS A 91 -25.85 15.34 7.47
N LYS A 92 -26.26 14.66 6.39
CA LYS A 92 -27.68 14.48 6.03
C LYS A 92 -28.44 13.68 7.09
N LEU A 93 -27.80 12.65 7.66
CA LEU A 93 -28.37 11.86 8.74
C LEU A 93 -28.67 12.74 9.95
N LEU A 94 -27.72 13.57 10.38
CA LEU A 94 -27.91 14.47 11.52
C LEU A 94 -29.05 15.47 11.29
N GLN A 95 -29.11 16.05 10.09
CA GLN A 95 -30.21 16.96 9.71
C GLN A 95 -31.58 16.26 9.76
N THR A 96 -31.65 15.02 9.30
CA THR A 96 -32.90 14.23 9.31
C THR A 96 -33.30 13.87 10.74
N GLN A 97 -32.33 13.49 11.58
CA GLN A 97 -32.54 13.20 13.00
C GLN A 97 -33.12 14.41 13.74
N GLU A 98 -32.56 15.61 13.51
CA GLU A 98 -33.09 16.84 14.12
C GLU A 98 -34.55 17.13 13.73
N LEU A 99 -34.91 16.92 12.45
CA LEU A 99 -36.29 17.11 11.98
C LEU A 99 -37.23 16.06 12.57
N TYR A 100 -36.80 14.81 12.66
CA TYR A 100 -37.54 13.73 13.29
C TYR A 100 -37.82 14.03 14.77
N ASP A 101 -36.81 14.46 15.52
CA ASP A 101 -36.95 14.78 16.95
C ASP A 101 -37.87 15.99 17.15
N LYS A 102 -37.84 16.98 16.25
CA LYS A 102 -38.77 18.11 16.25
C LYS A 102 -40.22 17.64 16.02
N LEU A 103 -40.44 16.76 15.03
CA LEU A 103 -41.77 16.24 14.72
C LEU A 103 -42.32 15.37 15.87
N LYS A 104 -41.49 14.48 16.41
CA LYS A 104 -41.84 13.61 17.54
C LYS A 104 -42.27 14.43 18.76
N ARG A 105 -41.52 15.49 19.10
CA ARG A 105 -41.89 16.41 20.19
C ARG A 105 -43.22 17.11 19.94
N LYS A 106 -43.48 17.59 18.71
CA LYS A 106 -44.76 18.21 18.35
C LYS A 106 -45.94 17.24 18.49
N ALA A 107 -45.77 16.00 18.03
CA ALA A 107 -46.81 14.97 18.14
C ALA A 107 -47.11 14.61 19.60
N MET A 108 -46.08 14.46 20.44
CA MET A 108 -46.25 14.21 21.88
C MET A 108 -46.95 15.38 22.59
N LEU A 109 -46.60 16.62 22.25
CA LEU A 109 -47.25 17.80 22.83
C LEU A 109 -48.72 17.92 22.41
N GLY A 110 -49.05 17.61 21.15
CA GLY A 110 -50.42 17.57 20.67
C GLY A 110 -51.29 16.60 21.48
N GLN A 111 -50.83 15.37 21.70
CA GLN A 111 -51.56 14.37 22.51
C GLN A 111 -51.82 14.86 23.95
N VAL A 112 -50.87 15.57 24.55
CA VAL A 112 -51.04 16.13 25.90
C VAL A 112 -52.04 17.29 25.89
N GLN A 113 -52.03 18.14 24.85
CA GLN A 113 -53.00 19.22 24.68
C GLN A 113 -54.41 18.68 24.49
N ASP A 114 -54.59 17.71 23.60
CA ASP A 114 -55.89 17.06 23.35
C ASP A 114 -56.45 16.44 24.65
N ALA A 115 -55.62 15.71 25.40
CA ALA A 115 -56.02 15.12 26.68
C ALA A 115 -56.36 16.17 27.76
N ALA A 116 -55.70 17.34 27.72
CA ALA A 116 -56.01 18.44 28.63
C ALA A 116 -57.31 19.16 28.24
N GLU A 117 -57.56 19.36 26.94
CA GLU A 117 -58.83 19.90 26.43
C GLU A 117 -60.01 18.99 26.83
N ASP A 118 -59.88 17.67 26.66
CA ASP A 118 -60.89 16.70 27.08
C ASP A 118 -61.17 16.74 28.60
N ALA A 119 -60.14 16.94 29.43
CA ALA A 119 -60.29 17.06 30.87
C ALA A 119 -61.00 18.36 31.28
N VAL A 120 -60.72 19.46 30.59
CA VAL A 120 -61.39 20.76 30.80
C VAL A 120 -62.84 20.70 30.32
N GLU A 121 -63.12 20.15 29.14
CA GLU A 121 -64.46 19.88 28.61
C GLU A 121 -65.27 19.04 29.60
N SER A 122 -64.69 17.95 30.11
CA SER A 122 -65.31 17.10 31.14
C SER A 122 -65.64 17.87 32.42
N THR A 123 -64.77 18.81 32.83
CA THR A 123 -64.99 19.63 34.03
C THR A 123 -66.07 20.70 33.81
N LEU A 124 -66.12 21.31 32.62
CA LEU A 124 -67.13 22.30 32.25
C LEU A 124 -68.53 21.66 32.11
N GLN A 125 -68.61 20.46 31.54
CA GLN A 125 -69.87 19.69 31.49
C GLN A 125 -70.31 19.18 32.89
N ALA A 126 -69.40 19.12 33.87
CA ALA A 126 -69.67 18.59 35.21
C ALA A 126 -70.25 19.58 36.26
N GLN A 127 -70.64 20.80 35.91
CA GLN A 127 -71.19 21.77 36.88
C GLN A 127 -72.72 21.62 37.14
N PRO A 128 -73.21 21.94 38.36
CA PRO A 128 -73.17 21.13 39.57
C PRO A 128 -74.54 20.49 39.86
N VAL A 129 -74.59 19.17 40.05
CA VAL A 129 -75.66 18.59 40.89
C VAL A 129 -75.19 18.71 42.33
N ASN A 130 -75.65 19.79 42.95
CA ASN A 130 -75.73 20.04 44.38
C ASN A 130 -75.74 18.76 45.24
N SER A 131 -74.77 18.60 46.15
CA SER A 131 -74.96 18.02 47.49
C SER A 131 -73.68 18.08 48.34
N ASN A 132 -73.81 18.71 49.50
CA ASN A 132 -72.85 18.73 50.60
C ASN A 132 -72.47 17.31 51.07
N GLY A 133 -71.24 17.11 51.52
CA GLY A 133 -70.88 15.93 52.32
C GLY A 133 -69.38 15.65 52.39
N VAL A 134 -68.77 16.16 53.47
CA VAL A 134 -67.61 15.62 54.21
C VAL A 134 -67.20 14.19 53.83
N GLU A 135 -65.91 13.96 53.56
CA GLU A 135 -65.14 12.82 54.13
C GLU A 135 -63.64 13.03 53.88
N SER A 136 -62.86 13.11 54.96
CA SER A 136 -61.40 13.00 54.92
C SER A 136 -61.02 11.55 54.64
N GLN A 137 -60.24 11.29 53.58
CA GLN A 137 -59.52 10.03 53.50
C GLN A 137 -58.23 10.17 52.68
N GLU A 138 -57.13 10.22 53.42
CA GLU A 138 -55.78 9.95 52.96
C GLU A 138 -55.67 8.47 52.56
N PRO A 139 -55.10 8.11 51.40
CA PRO A 139 -54.65 6.76 51.12
C PRO A 139 -53.12 6.64 51.10
N PRO A 140 -52.59 5.43 51.32
CA PRO A 140 -51.48 5.19 52.23
C PRO A 140 -50.12 5.14 51.54
N TYR A 141 -49.09 5.32 52.37
CA TYR A 141 -47.74 4.87 52.14
C TYR A 141 -47.74 3.41 51.64
N PHE A 142 -47.18 3.19 50.45
CA PHE A 142 -46.68 1.87 50.06
C PHE A 142 -45.29 2.03 49.46
N GLN A 143 -44.31 1.50 50.17
CA GLN A 143 -42.96 1.33 49.68
C GLN A 143 -42.69 -0.17 49.59
N SER A 144 -42.63 -0.73 48.36
CA SER A 144 -41.62 -1.72 47.99
C SER A 144 -41.70 -2.25 46.55
N ARG A 145 -40.52 -2.14 45.91
CA ARG A 145 -39.81 -3.11 45.06
C ARG A 145 -40.21 -3.35 43.59
N ASP A 146 -39.26 -2.92 42.75
CA ASP A 146 -38.60 -3.66 41.66
C ASP A 146 -39.48 -4.26 40.55
N ALA A 147 -39.56 -3.54 39.44
CA ALA A 147 -39.61 -4.12 38.10
C ALA A 147 -38.78 -3.24 37.14
N LEU A 148 -37.54 -3.69 36.91
CA LEU A 148 -36.67 -3.37 35.79
C LEU A 148 -37.48 -3.22 34.49
N TYR A 149 -37.43 -2.08 33.81
CA TYR A 149 -37.37 -2.02 32.34
C TYR A 149 -36.88 -0.64 31.87
N GLY A 150 -35.69 -0.63 31.28
CA GLY A 150 -35.38 0.23 30.15
C GLY A 150 -34.96 1.68 30.43
N GLN A 151 -33.93 1.89 31.26
CA GLN A 151 -33.00 2.98 30.94
C GLN A 151 -32.33 2.65 29.61
N SER A 152 -32.68 3.37 28.56
CA SER A 152 -31.87 3.50 27.36
C SER A 152 -31.74 4.98 27.05
N THR A 153 -30.91 5.65 27.84
CA THR A 153 -30.19 6.83 27.40
C THR A 153 -29.35 6.40 26.19
N SER A 154 -29.89 6.58 24.99
CA SER A 154 -29.15 6.36 23.75
C SER A 154 -28.15 7.51 23.58
N SER A 155 -27.08 7.46 24.38
CA SER A 155 -25.84 8.19 24.11
C SER A 155 -25.14 7.47 22.97
N LEU A 156 -25.51 7.80 21.74
CA LEU A 156 -24.71 7.50 20.57
C LEU A 156 -23.96 8.78 20.16
N HIS A 157 -23.03 9.18 21.01
CA HIS A 157 -21.99 10.14 20.63
C HIS A 157 -20.70 9.88 21.40
N ASP A 158 -20.24 8.63 21.45
CA ASP A 158 -18.81 8.37 21.66
C ASP A 158 -18.42 6.97 21.15
N MET A 159 -18.30 6.87 19.83
CA MET A 159 -17.38 5.90 19.25
C MET A 159 -16.28 6.68 18.52
N GLN A 160 -15.54 7.49 19.27
CA GLN A 160 -14.17 7.84 18.93
C GLN A 160 -13.33 6.56 19.05
N ARG A 161 -13.51 5.63 18.11
CA ARG A 161 -12.70 4.44 18.00
C ARG A 161 -11.32 4.91 17.54
N SER A 162 -10.43 4.97 18.52
CA SER A 162 -8.97 5.02 18.38
C SER A 162 -8.52 4.39 17.05
N LEU A 163 -8.22 5.24 16.08
CA LEU A 163 -7.29 4.89 15.01
C LEU A 163 -5.92 4.92 15.66
N GLY A 164 -5.53 3.78 16.23
CA GLY A 164 -4.15 3.54 16.61
C GLY A 164 -3.26 3.83 15.40
N PRO A 165 -2.10 4.47 15.59
CA PRO A 165 -1.11 4.54 14.52
C PRO A 165 -0.66 3.10 14.28
N TYR A 166 -1.05 2.52 13.14
CA TYR A 166 -0.42 1.27 12.71
C TYR A 166 1.08 1.53 12.70
N GLY A 167 1.76 0.79 13.59
CA GLY A 167 3.19 0.86 13.76
C GLY A 167 3.84 0.67 12.40
N ASN A 168 4.71 1.61 12.05
CA ASN A 168 5.80 1.34 11.15
C ASN A 168 6.61 0.21 11.80
N SER A 169 6.32 -1.03 11.44
CA SER A 169 7.31 -2.09 11.55
C SER A 169 8.44 -1.67 10.62
N GLN A 170 9.44 -1.01 11.19
CA GLN A 170 10.79 -0.98 10.67
C GLN A 170 11.12 -2.41 10.22
N ALA A 171 11.06 -2.64 8.92
CA ALA A 171 11.78 -3.74 8.33
C ALA A 171 13.24 -3.47 8.66
N ASN A 172 13.78 -4.26 9.59
CA ASN A 172 15.21 -4.41 9.79
C ASN A 172 15.77 -4.85 8.43
N ILE A 173 16.22 -3.88 7.63
CA ILE A 173 17.10 -4.13 6.49
C ILE A 173 18.47 -4.33 7.13
N PRO A 174 19.10 -5.51 7.00
CA PRO A 174 20.50 -5.66 7.38
C PRO A 174 21.33 -4.76 6.46
N THR A 175 21.85 -3.66 6.99
CA THR A 175 22.81 -2.79 6.30
C THR A 175 24.18 -3.48 6.29
N HIS A 176 24.29 -4.57 5.53
CA HIS A 176 25.58 -5.18 5.19
C HIS A 176 25.50 -5.79 3.80
N ILE A 177 25.38 -4.94 2.78
CA ILE A 177 25.65 -5.31 1.39
C ILE A 177 26.48 -4.20 0.74
N GLY A 178 27.75 -4.52 0.52
CA GLY A 178 28.55 -4.07 -0.62
C GLY A 178 28.82 -2.57 -0.77
N SER A 179 29.92 -2.11 -0.16
CA SER A 179 30.66 -0.97 -0.70
C SER A 179 31.17 -1.33 -2.10
N TRP A 180 30.52 -0.81 -3.15
CA TRP A 180 31.04 -0.88 -4.51
C TRP A 180 32.09 0.22 -4.68
N PRO A 181 33.32 -0.08 -5.14
CA PRO A 181 34.26 0.96 -5.52
C PRO A 181 33.70 1.71 -6.74
N ARG A 182 33.42 3.00 -6.59
CA ARG A 182 33.30 3.89 -7.76
C ARG A 182 34.70 4.06 -8.33
N THR A 183 35.04 3.26 -9.33
CA THR A 183 36.26 3.43 -10.11
C THR A 183 35.94 3.98 -11.49
N PHE A 184 36.44 5.20 -11.71
CA PHE A 184 36.86 5.83 -12.95
C PHE A 184 35.83 6.06 -14.07
N GLY A 185 35.56 7.35 -14.29
CA GLY A 185 34.86 7.89 -15.45
C GLY A 185 34.87 9.42 -15.42
N ALA A 186 36.04 10.03 -15.19
CA ALA A 186 36.25 11.45 -15.46
C ALA A 186 37.00 11.55 -16.79
N GLN A 187 36.36 12.14 -17.81
CA GLN A 187 36.93 13.03 -18.84
C GLN A 187 36.12 12.96 -20.13
N SER A 188 35.33 14.01 -20.37
CA SER A 188 35.20 14.63 -21.69
C SER A 188 34.36 15.91 -21.57
N GLU A 189 34.95 16.95 -20.99
CA GLU A 189 34.57 18.33 -21.27
C GLU A 189 35.77 18.98 -21.97
N GLN A 190 35.69 19.09 -23.30
CA GLN A 190 36.40 20.10 -24.05
C GLN A 190 35.33 20.90 -24.78
N ASP A 191 35.00 22.03 -24.17
CA ASP A 191 34.23 23.14 -24.71
C ASP A 191 35.17 23.86 -25.71
N GLU A 192 34.87 23.75 -27.01
CA GLU A 192 35.47 24.61 -28.03
C GLU A 192 34.77 25.98 -27.98
N ARG A 193 35.47 26.98 -27.43
CA ARG A 193 35.17 28.39 -27.63
C ARG A 193 36.42 29.24 -27.40
N GLU A 194 37.11 29.55 -28.50
CA GLU A 194 37.60 30.88 -28.93
C GLU A 194 38.57 30.73 -30.11
#